data_AF-A0A395YCI0-F1
#
_entry.id   AF-A0A395YCI0-F1
#
_cell.length_a   1.000
_cell.length_b   1.000
_cell.length_c   1.000
_cell.angle_alpha   90.00
_cell.angle_beta   90.00
_cell.angle_gamma   90.00
#
_symmetry.space_group_name_H-M   'P 1'
#
loop_
_entity.id
_entity.type
_entity.pdbx_description
1 polymer ?
#
loop_
_entity_poly.entity_id
_entity_poly.type
_entity_poly.pdbx_seq_one_letter_code
_entity_poly.pdbx_strand_id
1 'polypeptide(L)'
;MDKVSEFQKQQIMDIYEALKKYVSEMDIENEDAYYRIRAVIERKKLVLPETIFNAILQFMDNVVEEYVFEAEYPAFTEEEAEYENGVMNIKTDAAFNKLMSQFLERLQELDEKIDHFAVNELKAYLLG
;
A
#
# COMPACT_ATOMS: atom_id res chain seq x y z
N MET A 1 -22.33 15.36 -5.48
CA MET A 1 -21.68 14.07 -5.23
C MET A 1 -22.45 13.03 -6.01
N ASP A 2 -21.77 12.25 -6.84
CA ASP A 2 -22.46 11.25 -7.68
C ASP A 2 -23.01 10.15 -6.79
N LYS A 3 -24.31 9.88 -6.89
CA LYS A 3 -24.91 8.71 -6.27
C LYS A 3 -24.40 7.48 -7.01
N VAL A 4 -23.76 6.57 -6.28
CA VAL A 4 -23.30 5.29 -6.81
C VAL A 4 -24.32 4.19 -6.53
N SER A 5 -24.42 3.24 -7.44
CA SER A 5 -25.20 2.01 -7.27
C SER A 5 -24.59 1.08 -6.22
N GLU A 6 -25.37 0.15 -5.69
CA GLU A 6 -24.87 -0.88 -4.76
C GLU A 6 -23.74 -1.73 -5.39
N PHE A 7 -23.82 -2.00 -6.69
CA PHE A 7 -22.74 -2.66 -7.42
C PHE A 7 -21.44 -1.83 -7.37
N GLN A 8 -21.52 -0.51 -7.62
CA GLN A 8 -20.36 0.37 -7.54
C GLN A 8 -19.82 0.51 -6.11
N LYS A 9 -20.69 0.53 -5.10
CA LYS A 9 -20.27 0.49 -3.69
C LYS A 9 -19.48 -0.77 -3.38
N GLN A 10 -19.94 -1.93 -3.85
CA GLN A 10 -19.19 -3.18 -3.71
C GLN A 10 -17.82 -3.07 -4.40
N GLN A 11 -17.74 -2.50 -5.61
CA GLN A 11 -16.45 -2.32 -6.30
C GLN A 11 -15.50 -1.40 -5.55
N ILE A 12 -16.00 -0.37 -4.84
CA ILE A 12 -15.19 0.50 -3.97
C ILE A 12 -14.71 -0.29 -2.74
N MET A 13 -15.59 -1.08 -2.12
CA MET A 13 -15.22 -1.92 -0.97
C MET A 13 -14.16 -2.97 -1.34
N ASP A 14 -14.30 -3.62 -2.50
CA ASP A 14 -13.33 -4.60 -3.00
C ASP A 14 -11.93 -3.98 -3.15
N ILE A 15 -11.84 -2.69 -3.52
CA ILE A 15 -10.56 -1.97 -3.61
C ILE A 15 -9.99 -1.75 -2.21
N TYR A 16 -10.80 -1.26 -1.28
CA TYR A 16 -10.37 -1.05 0.11
C TYR A 16 -9.87 -2.36 0.72
N GLU A 17 -10.60 -3.46 0.57
CA GLU A 17 -10.21 -4.78 1.05
C GLU A 17 -8.90 -5.26 0.39
N ALA A 18 -8.72 -5.02 -0.91
CA ALA A 18 -7.45 -5.37 -1.59
C ALA A 18 -6.26 -4.58 -1.02
N LEU A 19 -6.43 -3.30 -0.71
CA LEU A 19 -5.41 -2.47 -0.07
C LEU A 19 -5.10 -2.92 1.37
N LYS A 20 -6.13 -3.24 2.17
CA LYS A 20 -5.91 -3.79 3.53
C LYS A 20 -5.22 -5.15 3.47
N LYS A 21 -5.59 -5.97 2.49
CA LYS A 21 -4.98 -7.28 2.27
C LYS A 21 -3.49 -7.15 1.93
N TYR A 22 -3.13 -6.22 1.04
CA TYR A 22 -1.75 -5.89 0.69
C TYR A 22 -0.86 -5.63 1.91
N VAL A 23 -1.35 -4.80 2.83
CA VAL A 23 -0.63 -4.51 4.08
C VAL A 23 -0.59 -5.75 4.98
N SER A 24 -1.70 -6.47 5.14
CA SER A 24 -1.77 -7.65 6.01
C SER A 24 -0.89 -8.82 5.53
N GLU A 25 -0.68 -8.93 4.22
CA GLU A 25 0.22 -9.92 3.60
C GLU A 25 1.69 -9.45 3.61
N MET A 26 1.96 -8.27 4.20
CA MET A 26 3.29 -7.67 4.30
C MET A 26 3.93 -7.39 2.92
N ASP A 27 3.10 -7.12 1.92
CA ASP A 27 3.53 -6.96 0.51
C ASP A 27 3.96 -5.51 0.19
N ILE A 28 4.15 -4.64 1.18
CA ILE A 28 4.31 -3.19 0.94
C ILE A 28 5.57 -2.78 0.18
N GLU A 29 6.58 -3.64 0.13
CA GLU A 29 7.82 -3.48 -0.64
C GLU A 29 7.86 -4.40 -1.89
N ASN A 30 6.74 -5.04 -2.25
CA ASN A 30 6.65 -6.03 -3.32
C ASN A 30 6.10 -5.41 -4.61
N GLU A 31 6.99 -5.12 -5.57
CA GLU A 31 6.64 -4.53 -6.88
C GLU A 31 5.58 -5.34 -7.63
N ASP A 32 5.69 -6.67 -7.63
CA ASP A 32 4.71 -7.53 -8.33
C ASP A 32 3.33 -7.44 -7.68
N ALA A 33 3.28 -7.38 -6.34
CA ALA A 33 2.02 -7.22 -5.61
C ALA A 33 1.39 -5.85 -5.86
N TYR A 34 2.20 -4.79 -5.90
CA TYR A 34 1.77 -3.45 -6.28
C TYR A 34 1.11 -3.44 -7.66
N TYR A 35 1.77 -3.98 -8.69
CA TYR A 35 1.21 -4.03 -10.04
C TYR A 35 -0.04 -4.91 -10.15
N ARG A 36 -0.11 -6.01 -9.38
CA ARG A 36 -1.33 -6.84 -9.31
C ARG A 36 -2.53 -6.05 -8.80
N ILE A 37 -2.37 -5.29 -7.72
CA ILE A 37 -3.46 -4.48 -7.14
C ILE A 37 -3.83 -3.33 -8.06
N ARG A 38 -2.83 -2.63 -8.62
CA ARG A 38 -3.06 -1.57 -9.60
C ARG A 38 -3.88 -2.06 -10.79
N ALA A 39 -3.56 -3.23 -11.33
CA ALA A 39 -4.33 -3.83 -12.43
C ALA A 39 -5.78 -4.18 -12.03
N VAL A 40 -6.02 -4.58 -10.78
CA VAL A 40 -7.38 -4.83 -10.25
C VAL A 40 -8.17 -3.53 -10.13
N ILE A 41 -7.53 -2.43 -9.73
CA ILE A 41 -8.14 -1.10 -9.65
C ILE A 41 -8.45 -0.58 -11.05
N GLU A 42 -7.50 -0.63 -11.98
CA GLU A 42 -7.65 -0.09 -13.34
C GLU A 42 -8.82 -0.73 -14.10
N ARG A 43 -9.07 -2.04 -13.91
CA ARG A 43 -10.24 -2.72 -14.49
C ARG A 43 -11.58 -2.13 -14.03
N LYS A 44 -11.61 -1.48 -12.86
CA LYS A 44 -12.83 -0.85 -12.32
C LYS A 44 -13.10 0.54 -12.90
N LYS A 45 -12.22 1.09 -13.74
CA LYS A 45 -12.45 2.36 -14.47
C LYS A 45 -13.76 2.39 -15.24
N LEU A 46 -14.17 1.24 -15.79
CA LEU A 46 -15.39 1.14 -16.60
C LEU A 46 -16.68 1.22 -15.77
N VAL A 47 -16.60 1.00 -14.46
CA VAL A 47 -17.76 0.87 -13.59
C VAL A 47 -17.81 1.96 -12.53
N LEU A 48 -16.67 2.52 -12.10
CA LEU A 48 -16.62 3.56 -11.08
C LEU A 48 -16.77 4.97 -11.70
N PRO A 49 -17.42 5.91 -11.00
CA PRO A 49 -17.37 7.32 -11.38
C PRO A 49 -15.93 7.82 -11.48
N GLU A 50 -15.67 8.69 -12.46
CA GLU A 50 -14.32 9.19 -12.76
C GLU A 50 -13.67 9.87 -11.54
N THR A 51 -14.45 10.64 -10.77
CA THR A 51 -13.96 11.34 -9.58
C THR A 51 -13.35 10.39 -8.55
N ILE A 52 -14.07 9.33 -8.17
CA ILE A 52 -13.58 8.38 -7.16
C ILE A 52 -12.49 7.47 -7.72
N PHE A 53 -12.59 7.09 -8.99
CA PHE A 53 -11.56 6.30 -9.65
C PHE A 53 -10.23 7.04 -9.68
N ASN A 54 -10.24 8.34 -10.03
CA ASN A 54 -9.04 9.16 -10.07
C ASN A 54 -8.46 9.39 -8.67
N ALA A 55 -9.30 9.59 -7.65
CA ALA A 55 -8.84 9.69 -6.27
C ALA A 55 -8.12 8.41 -5.80
N ILE A 56 -8.65 7.23 -6.15
CA ILE A 56 -8.01 5.94 -5.85
C ILE A 56 -6.68 5.80 -6.59
N LEU A 57 -6.62 6.14 -7.88
CA LEU A 57 -5.35 6.08 -8.62
C LEU A 57 -4.31 7.05 -8.05
N GLN A 58 -4.72 8.28 -7.69
CA GLN A 58 -3.82 9.24 -7.06
C GLN A 58 -3.32 8.75 -5.71
N PHE A 59 -4.14 8.03 -4.94
CA PHE A 59 -3.67 7.40 -3.70
C PHE A 59 -2.65 6.28 -3.99
N MET A 60 -2.88 5.47 -5.03
CA MET A 60 -1.89 4.47 -5.46
C MET A 60 -0.55 5.13 -5.85
N ASP A 61 -0.60 6.12 -6.74
CA ASP A 61 0.59 6.74 -7.32
C ASP A 61 1.37 7.61 -6.32
N ASN A 62 0.68 8.33 -5.43
CA ASN A 62 1.33 9.29 -4.52
C ASN A 62 1.54 8.76 -3.10
N VAL A 63 0.96 7.62 -2.75
CA VAL A 63 1.08 7.07 -1.39
C VAL A 63 1.60 5.65 -1.45
N VAL A 64 0.88 4.73 -2.09
CA VAL A 64 1.26 3.30 -2.07
C VAL A 64 2.59 3.07 -2.81
N GLU A 65 2.83 3.76 -3.92
CA GLU A 65 4.04 3.65 -4.73
C GLU A 65 5.32 4.00 -3.94
N GLU A 66 5.27 5.02 -3.08
CA GLU A 66 6.40 5.43 -2.23
C GLU A 66 6.85 4.28 -1.30
N TYR A 67 5.90 3.48 -0.80
CA TYR A 67 6.24 2.36 0.07
C TYR A 67 7.00 1.23 -0.66
N VAL A 68 6.83 1.15 -1.98
CA VAL A 68 7.36 0.10 -2.84
C VAL A 68 8.72 0.48 -3.41
N PHE A 69 8.80 1.65 -4.05
CA PHE A 69 9.99 2.03 -4.83
C PHE A 69 10.91 2.99 -4.10
N GLU A 70 10.41 3.67 -3.06
CA GLU A 70 11.17 4.62 -2.25
C GLU A 70 11.39 4.08 -0.83
N ALA A 71 11.54 2.76 -0.70
CA ALA A 71 11.87 2.12 0.57
C ALA A 71 13.27 2.52 1.05
N GLU A 72 13.29 3.31 2.13
CA GLU A 72 14.52 3.61 2.85
C GLU A 72 14.82 2.50 3.85
N TYR A 73 16.04 1.95 3.77
CA TYR A 73 16.53 0.95 4.70
C TYR A 73 17.39 1.57 5.80
N PRO A 74 17.42 0.98 7.01
CA PRO A 74 18.27 1.49 8.07
C PRO A 74 19.75 1.40 7.66
N ALA A 75 20.55 2.39 8.08
CA ALA A 75 21.99 2.31 7.92
C ALA A 75 22.58 1.23 8.83
N PHE A 76 23.45 0.38 8.29
CA PHE A 76 24.16 -0.67 9.03
C PHE A 76 25.67 -0.44 9.00
N THR A 77 26.33 -0.84 10.08
CA THR A 77 27.80 -0.97 10.16
C THR A 77 28.27 -2.28 9.53
N GLU A 78 29.57 -2.42 9.25
CA GLU A 78 30.16 -3.65 8.70
C GLU A 78 30.02 -4.87 9.64
N GLU A 79 29.91 -4.62 10.95
CA GLU A 79 29.66 -5.63 11.97
C GLU A 79 28.19 -6.09 11.97
N GLU A 80 27.27 -5.22 11.58
CA GLU A 80 25.82 -5.47 11.58
C GLU A 80 25.34 -6.14 10.29
N ALA A 81 25.90 -5.76 9.14
CA ALA A 81 25.53 -6.31 7.85
C ALA A 81 26.68 -6.27 6.84
N GLU A 82 26.61 -7.13 5.83
CA GLU A 82 27.47 -7.08 4.65
C GLU A 82 26.64 -7.15 3.36
N TYR A 83 27.08 -6.46 2.32
CA TYR A 83 26.47 -6.54 1.01
C TYR A 83 27.31 -7.43 0.09
N GLU A 84 26.73 -8.52 -0.38
CA GLU A 84 27.37 -9.44 -1.31
C GLU A 84 26.41 -9.78 -2.45
N ASN A 85 26.87 -9.61 -3.70
CA ASN A 85 26.10 -9.94 -4.92
C ASN A 85 24.69 -9.31 -4.98
N GLY A 86 24.53 -8.10 -4.44
CA GLY A 86 23.23 -7.41 -4.41
C GLY A 86 22.29 -7.87 -3.30
N VAL A 87 22.73 -8.76 -2.41
CA VAL A 87 21.98 -9.21 -1.24
C VAL A 87 22.64 -8.65 0.01
N MET A 88 21.85 -8.03 0.88
CA MET A 88 22.30 -7.63 2.21
C MET A 88 22.17 -8.83 3.17
N ASN A 89 23.29 -9.28 3.73
CA ASN A 89 23.35 -10.30 4.75
C ASN A 89 23.43 -9.65 6.13
N ILE A 90 22.39 -9.84 6.94
CA ILE A 90 22.33 -9.36 8.33
C ILE A 90 23.10 -10.33 9.23
N LYS A 91 24.03 -9.80 10.05
CA LYS A 91 24.94 -10.60 10.88
C LYS A 91 24.52 -10.70 12.34
N THR A 92 23.68 -9.78 12.82
CA THR A 92 23.31 -9.70 14.23
C THR A 92 21.80 -9.59 14.44
N ASP A 93 21.32 -10.14 15.56
CA ASP A 93 19.91 -10.00 15.95
C ASP A 93 19.50 -8.53 16.16
N ALA A 94 20.42 -7.69 16.64
CA ALA A 94 20.17 -6.27 16.82
C ALA A 94 19.91 -5.57 15.48
N ALA A 95 20.71 -5.88 14.45
CA ALA A 95 20.52 -5.36 13.10
C ALA A 95 19.23 -5.89 12.46
N PHE A 96 18.91 -7.17 12.66
CA PHE A 96 17.65 -7.75 12.19
C PHE A 96 16.44 -7.07 12.85
N ASN A 97 16.45 -6.90 14.17
CA ASN A 97 15.37 -6.21 14.89
C ASN A 97 15.21 -4.77 14.42
N LYS A 98 16.31 -4.05 14.16
CA LYS A 98 16.28 -2.70 13.60
C LYS A 98 15.58 -2.66 12.24
N LEU A 99 15.91 -3.59 11.33
CA LEU A 99 15.27 -3.72 10.03
C LEU A 99 13.76 -4.01 10.18
N MET A 100 13.42 -5.00 11.01
CA MET A 100 12.04 -5.40 11.23
C MET A 100 11.20 -4.32 11.89
N SER A 101 11.75 -3.58 12.86
CA SER A 101 11.04 -2.46 13.49
C SER A 101 10.69 -1.38 12.48
N GLN A 102 11.64 -0.97 11.63
CA GLN A 102 11.38 0.03 10.59
C GLN A 102 10.34 -0.48 9.56
N PHE A 103 10.41 -1.75 9.18
CA PHE A 103 9.43 -2.34 8.27
C PHE A 103 8.02 -2.38 8.87
N LEU A 104 7.88 -2.78 10.14
CA LEU A 104 6.59 -2.81 10.84
C LEU A 104 6.01 -1.41 11.06
N GLU A 105 6.85 -0.41 11.34
CA GLU A 105 6.43 0.99 11.40
C GLU A 105 5.85 1.45 10.06
N ARG A 106 6.56 1.19 8.95
CA ARG A 106 6.07 1.49 7.59
C ARG A 106 4.75 0.78 7.28
N LEU A 107 4.61 -0.50 7.67
CA LEU A 107 3.36 -1.24 7.53
C LEU A 107 2.20 -0.56 8.25
N GLN A 108 2.41 -0.20 9.52
CA GLN A 108 1.39 0.46 10.31
C GLN A 108 1.02 1.84 9.73
N GLU A 109 2.01 2.63 9.32
CA GLU A 109 1.77 3.94 8.72
C GLU A 109 0.95 3.84 7.42
N LEU A 110 1.28 2.88 6.54
CA LEU A 110 0.49 2.70 5.32
C LEU A 110 -0.93 2.23 5.65
N ASP A 111 -1.10 1.35 6.65
CA ASP A 111 -2.41 0.90 7.11
C ASP A 111 -3.30 2.07 7.56
N GLU A 112 -2.73 2.98 8.36
CA GLU A 112 -3.40 4.19 8.84
C GLU A 112 -3.72 5.15 7.69
N LYS A 113 -2.80 5.32 6.73
CA LYS A 113 -3.04 6.13 5.52
C LYS A 113 -4.19 5.57 4.67
N ILE A 114 -4.30 4.25 4.54
CA ILE A 114 -5.43 3.60 3.84
C ILE A 114 -6.75 3.88 4.56
N ASP A 115 -6.78 3.77 5.88
CA ASP A 115 -7.99 4.03 6.68
C ASP A 115 -8.40 5.51 6.59
N HIS A 116 -7.43 6.43 6.65
CA HIS A 116 -7.69 7.86 6.45
C HIS A 116 -8.22 8.16 5.05
N PHE A 117 -7.63 7.58 4.01
CA PHE A 117 -8.14 7.69 2.64
C PHE A 117 -9.57 7.16 2.53
N ALA A 118 -9.87 6.00 3.12
CA ALA A 118 -11.20 5.41 3.10
C ALA A 118 -12.25 6.33 3.75
N VAL A 119 -11.92 6.94 4.89
CA VAL A 119 -12.82 7.87 5.59
C VAL A 119 -13.05 9.16 4.81
N ASN A 120 -12.02 9.69 4.17
CA ASN A 120 -12.08 10.99 3.50
C ASN A 120 -12.67 10.92 2.09
N GLU A 121 -12.27 9.91 1.31
CA GLU A 121 -12.59 9.82 -0.11
C GLU A 121 -13.66 8.77 -0.41
N LEU A 122 -13.63 7.61 0.25
CA LEU A 122 -14.53 6.49 -0.08
C LEU A 122 -15.87 6.56 0.66
N LYS A 123 -15.85 6.96 1.94
CA LYS A 123 -17.01 6.92 2.86
C LYS A 123 -18.24 7.63 2.30
N ALA A 124 -18.04 8.76 1.64
CA ALA A 124 -19.14 9.55 1.10
C ALA A 124 -19.94 8.72 0.08
N TYR A 125 -19.26 7.99 -0.81
CA TYR A 125 -19.88 7.13 -1.82
C TYR A 125 -20.52 5.87 -1.21
N LEU A 126 -19.97 5.36 -0.11
CA LEU A 126 -20.51 4.16 0.56
C LEU A 126 -21.81 4.46 1.33
N LEU A 127 -21.95 5.66 1.88
CA LEU A 127 -23.11 6.06 2.71
C LEU A 127 -24.18 6.87 1.96
N GLY A 128 -23.87 7.40 0.78
CA GLY A 128 -24.79 8.16 -0.07
C GLY A 128 -25.74 7.31 -0.90
#